data_AF-A0A821IM65-F1
#
_entry.id   AF-A0A821IM65-F1
#
_cell.length_a   1.000
_cell.length_b   1.000
_cell.length_c   1.000
_cell.angle_alpha   90.00
_cell.angle_beta   90.00
_cell.angle_gamma   90.00
#
_symmetry.space_group_name_H-M   'P 1'
#
loop_
_entity.id
_entity.type
_entity.pdbx_description
1 polymer ?
#
loop_
_entity_poly.entity_id
_entity_poly.type
_entity_poly.pdbx_seq_one_letter_code
_entity_poly.pdbx_strand_id
1 'polypeptide(L)'
;MAIYTCRLLRDELRKKKGVNDVKWPVDVIAINFGQWESAAAMVKYALDCHAHAHFLLTLDFIDQCNDNFFSPLKGRQEAPPFYSYENAKLLEDERLLSYEMRALQQDMGSCLTKIKEIQANEAQRDEKINKILALLERNAKTQDDNQDT
;
A
#
# COMPACT_ATOMS: atom_id res chain seq x y z
N MET A 1 23.52 4.84 -10.34
CA MET A 1 24.47 5.63 -9.53
C MET A 1 24.73 4.98 -8.16
N ALA A 2 23.70 4.68 -7.36
CA ALA A 2 23.86 4.09 -6.02
C ALA A 2 24.69 2.78 -5.97
N ILE A 3 24.40 1.80 -6.84
CA ILE A 3 25.15 0.52 -6.89
C ILE A 3 26.65 0.73 -7.16
N TYR A 4 26.99 1.72 -7.99
CA TYR A 4 28.37 2.06 -8.30
C TYR A 4 29.07 2.65 -7.08
N THR A 5 28.42 3.59 -6.38
CA THR A 5 28.94 4.17 -5.12
C THR A 5 29.14 3.10 -4.04
N CYS A 6 28.20 2.17 -3.87
CA CYS A 6 28.34 1.07 -2.90
C CYS A 6 29.50 0.13 -3.24
N ARG A 7 29.75 -0.14 -4.53
CA ARG A 7 30.89 -0.97 -4.96
C ARG A 7 32.22 -0.29 -4.63
N LEU A 8 32.34 1.00 -4.96
CA LEU A 8 33.53 1.79 -4.65
C LEU A 8 33.80 1.86 -3.14
N LEU A 9 32.76 2.05 -2.33
CA LEU A 9 32.87 2.07 -0.87
C LEU A 9 33.41 0.74 -0.32
N ARG A 10 32.84 -0.37 -0.79
CA ARG A 10 33.28 -1.72 -0.40
C ARG A 10 34.75 -1.93 -0.74
N ASP A 11 35.18 -1.48 -1.91
CA ASP A 11 36.56 -1.67 -2.37
C ASP A 11 37.53 -0.80 -1.55
N GLU A 12 37.16 0.42 -1.15
CA GLU A 12 37.96 1.24 -0.22
C GLU A 12 38.03 0.67 1.19
N LEU A 13 36.92 0.15 1.73
CA LEU A 13 36.91 -0.55 3.02
C LEU A 13 37.88 -1.75 3.04
N ARG A 14 37.96 -2.49 1.93
CA ARG A 14 38.87 -3.64 1.77
C ARG A 14 40.34 -3.25 1.64
N LYS A 15 40.65 -2.06 1.11
CA LYS A 15 42.03 -1.57 0.99
C LYS A 15 42.62 -1.13 2.33
N LYS A 16 41.83 -0.49 3.18
CA LYS A 16 42.32 0.16 4.40
C LYS A 16 42.54 -0.79 5.60
N LYS A 17 41.81 -1.89 5.66
CA LYS A 17 41.88 -2.84 6.79
C LYS A 17 41.95 -4.25 6.24
N GLY A 18 42.95 -5.02 6.70
CA GLY A 18 43.01 -6.46 6.43
C GLY A 18 41.65 -7.10 6.72
N VAL A 19 41.28 -8.09 5.91
CA VAL A 19 39.93 -8.64 5.68
C VAL A 19 39.12 -8.99 6.96
N ASN A 20 39.75 -9.03 8.13
CA ASN A 20 39.17 -9.53 9.39
C ASN A 20 38.80 -8.47 10.45
N ASP A 21 39.02 -7.17 10.22
CA ASP A 21 38.86 -6.14 11.28
C ASP A 21 37.94 -4.95 10.90
N VAL A 22 37.04 -5.18 9.94
CA VAL A 22 36.12 -4.14 9.45
C VAL A 22 34.86 -4.14 10.32
N LYS A 23 34.75 -3.19 11.26
CA LYS A 23 33.46 -2.83 11.85
C LYS A 23 32.52 -2.38 10.73
N TRP A 24 31.33 -2.96 10.71
CA TRP A 24 30.33 -2.67 9.69
C TRP A 24 29.88 -1.20 9.80
N PRO A 25 29.94 -0.40 8.72
CA PRO A 25 29.73 1.05 8.78
C PRO A 25 28.26 1.49 8.70
N VAL A 26 27.33 0.53 8.60
CA VAL A 26 25.89 0.80 8.42
C VAL A 26 25.14 0.26 9.63
N ASP A 27 24.47 1.14 10.36
CA ASP A 27 23.60 0.75 11.48
C ASP A 27 22.25 0.25 10.97
N VAL A 28 21.67 0.94 9.98
CA VAL A 28 20.31 0.66 9.49
C VAL A 28 20.24 0.82 7.99
N ILE A 29 19.47 -0.05 7.34
CA ILE A 29 19.05 0.10 5.96
C ILE A 29 17.53 0.25 5.95
N ALA A 30 17.03 1.34 5.37
CA ALA A 30 15.61 1.56 5.16
C ALA A 30 15.35 1.68 3.66
N ILE A 31 14.28 1.04 3.17
CA ILE A 31 13.88 1.11 1.77
C ILE A 31 12.46 1.67 1.72
N ASN A 32 12.32 2.83 1.08
CA ASN A 32 11.03 3.48 0.86
C ASN A 32 10.65 3.35 -0.60
N PHE A 33 9.41 2.96 -0.88
CA PHE A 33 8.85 2.97 -2.22
C PHE A 33 7.93 4.18 -2.32
N GLY A 34 8.11 5.01 -3.35
CA GLY A 34 7.32 6.22 -3.52
C GLY A 34 7.18 6.62 -4.98
N GLN A 35 6.15 7.41 -5.25
CA GLN A 35 6.10 8.19 -6.49
C GLN A 35 7.07 9.37 -6.38
N TRP A 36 7.57 9.86 -7.51
CA TRP A 36 8.59 10.90 -7.55
C TRP A 36 8.04 12.22 -6.96
N GLU A 37 8.38 12.55 -5.71
CA GLU A 37 7.99 13.81 -5.06
C GLU A 37 8.79 15.04 -5.53
N SER A 38 9.62 14.92 -6.56
CA SER A 38 10.33 16.09 -7.09
C SER A 38 9.50 16.76 -8.17
N ALA A 39 9.18 18.04 -7.96
CA ALA A 39 8.75 19.01 -8.95
C ALA A 39 9.11 18.61 -10.39
N ALA A 40 8.09 18.50 -11.26
CA ALA A 40 8.16 18.28 -12.71
C ALA A 40 9.44 17.58 -13.17
N ALA A 41 9.47 16.24 -13.09
CA ALA A 41 10.61 15.45 -13.53
C ALA A 41 11.00 15.81 -14.98
N MET A 42 12.16 16.47 -15.15
CA MET A 42 12.73 16.82 -16.47
C MET A 42 13.22 15.60 -17.27
N VAL A 43 13.06 14.38 -16.75
CA VAL A 43 13.63 13.16 -17.34
C VAL A 43 12.51 12.31 -17.92
N LYS A 44 12.49 12.21 -19.25
CA LYS A 44 11.48 11.50 -20.08
C LYS A 44 11.24 10.02 -19.71
N TYR A 45 12.12 9.43 -18.89
CA TYR A 45 12.08 8.01 -18.50
C TYR A 45 11.97 7.81 -16.98
N ALA A 46 11.67 8.85 -16.21
CA ALA A 46 11.35 8.68 -14.80
C ALA A 46 10.07 7.83 -14.70
N LEU A 47 10.20 6.61 -14.17
CA LEU A 47 9.06 5.73 -13.91
C LEU A 47 8.29 6.27 -12.70
N ASP A 48 6.96 6.13 -12.73
CA ASP A 48 6.04 6.64 -11.69
C ASP A 48 6.32 6.10 -10.29
N CYS A 49 7.07 5.01 -10.14
CA CYS A 49 7.40 4.41 -8.85
C CYS A 49 8.90 4.12 -8.78
N HIS A 50 9.54 4.53 -7.68
CA HIS A 50 10.95 4.28 -7.43
C HIS A 50 11.17 3.88 -5.96
N ALA A 51 12.26 3.15 -5.74
CA ALA A 51 12.71 2.74 -4.42
C ALA A 51 13.90 3.60 -3.98
N HIS A 52 13.76 4.28 -2.84
CA HIS A 52 14.85 4.95 -2.14
C HIS A 52 15.43 4.03 -1.08
N ALA A 53 16.70 3.65 -1.26
CA ALA A 53 17.46 2.99 -0.21
C ALA A 53 18.20 4.06 0.61
N HIS A 54 17.82 4.19 1.87
CA HIS A 54 18.48 5.00 2.88
C HIS A 54 19.44 4.09 3.67
N PHE A 55 20.70 4.50 3.74
CA PHE A 55 21.72 3.85 4.56
C PHE A 55 22.04 4.79 5.72
N LEU A 56 21.76 4.34 6.94
CA LEU A 56 22.14 5.05 8.15
C LEU A 56 23.55 4.59 8.53
N LEU A 57 24.51 5.50 8.40
CA LEU A 57 25.91 5.24 8.69
C LEU A 57 26.20 5.50 10.16
N THR A 58 27.15 4.76 10.73
CA THR A 58 27.63 5.01 12.09
C THR A 58 28.29 6.40 12.17
N LEU A 59 28.19 7.06 13.33
CA LEU A 59 28.82 8.38 13.55
C LEU A 59 30.33 8.34 13.27
N ASP A 60 31.03 7.33 13.81
CA ASP A 60 32.46 7.12 13.57
C ASP A 60 32.81 7.04 12.07
N PHE A 61 31.91 6.48 11.25
CA PHE A 61 32.13 6.34 9.82
C PHE A 61 31.79 7.62 9.06
N ILE A 62 30.78 8.37 9.50
CA ILE A 62 30.45 9.69 8.99
C ILE A 62 31.63 10.65 9.19
N ASP A 63 32.25 10.62 10.38
CA ASP A 63 33.42 11.45 10.69
C ASP A 63 34.60 11.10 9.77
N GLN A 64 34.88 9.81 9.58
CA GLN A 64 35.90 9.36 8.62
C GLN A 64 35.61 9.87 7.20
N CYS A 65 34.36 9.80 6.76
CA CYS A 65 33.95 10.29 5.44
C CYS A 65 34.14 11.81 5.30
N ASN A 66 33.86 12.57 6.36
CA ASN A 66 34.09 14.01 6.42
C ASN A 66 35.59 14.36 6.38
N ASP A 67 36.45 13.50 6.92
CA ASP A 67 37.91 13.57 6.81
C ASP A 67 38.45 13.07 5.44
N ASN A 68 37.61 13.08 4.40
CA ASN A 68 37.91 12.65 3.02
C ASN A 68 38.24 11.16 2.84
N PHE A 69 37.85 10.28 3.78
CA PHE A 69 38.02 8.83 3.58
C PHE A 69 37.37 8.32 2.29
N PHE A 70 36.18 8.82 1.98
CA PHE A 70 35.46 8.45 0.76
C PHE A 70 34.70 9.65 0.23
N SER A 71 35.37 10.45 -0.61
CA SER A 71 34.84 11.71 -1.14
C SER A 71 33.45 11.64 -1.82
N PRO A 72 33.01 10.51 -2.42
CA PRO A 72 31.64 10.40 -2.93
C PRO A 72 30.56 10.35 -1.83
N LEU A 73 30.92 9.99 -0.59
CA LEU A 73 30.06 10.07 0.58
C LEU A 73 30.54 11.24 1.44
N LYS A 74 29.93 12.42 1.25
CA LYS A 74 30.00 13.46 2.27
C LYS A 74 28.80 13.28 3.18
N GLY A 75 29.04 12.79 4.39
CA GLY A 75 27.97 12.60 5.37
C GLY A 75 27.33 13.95 5.68
N ARG A 76 26.01 14.06 5.48
CA ARG A 76 25.26 15.22 5.98
C ARG A 76 24.99 14.96 7.47
N GLN A 77 25.73 15.64 8.34
CA GLN A 77 25.50 15.58 9.80
C GLN A 77 24.27 16.40 10.20
N GLU A 78 23.91 17.41 9.41
CA GLU A 78 22.73 18.24 9.62
C GLU A 78 21.57 17.80 8.73
N ALA A 79 20.35 17.95 9.26
CA ALA A 79 19.13 17.70 8.50
C ALA A 79 19.14 18.56 7.21
N PRO A 80 18.74 18.02 6.04
CA PRO A 80 18.61 18.83 4.85
C PRO A 80 17.62 19.98 5.12
N PRO A 81 17.90 21.21 4.66
CA PRO A 81 17.06 22.38 4.92
C PRO A 81 15.63 22.26 4.37
N PHE A 82 15.35 21.24 3.56
CA PHE A 82 14.06 20.96 2.93
C PHE A 82 13.53 19.54 3.21
N TYR A 83 14.08 18.83 4.20
CA TYR A 83 13.49 17.58 4.65
C TYR A 83 12.35 17.93 5.62
N SER A 84 11.25 18.46 5.08
CA SER A 84 10.09 18.81 5.89
C SER A 84 9.51 17.51 6.46
N TYR A 85 9.45 17.42 7.78
CA TYR A 85 8.69 16.41 8.52
C TYR A 85 7.23 16.33 8.02
N GLU A 86 6.72 17.42 7.46
CA GLU A 86 5.43 17.53 6.80
C GLU A 86 5.25 16.56 5.63
N ASN A 87 6.29 16.29 4.82
CA ASN A 87 6.17 15.35 3.70
C ASN A 87 6.00 13.91 4.19
N ALA A 88 6.77 13.50 5.20
CA ALA A 88 6.66 12.16 5.77
C ALA A 88 5.28 11.94 6.43
N LYS A 89 4.76 12.96 7.12
CA LYS A 89 3.42 12.91 7.70
C LYS A 89 2.34 12.86 6.63
N LEU A 90 2.41 13.70 5.60
CA LEU A 90 1.45 13.73 4.50
C LEU A 90 1.39 12.37 3.79
N LEU A 91 2.55 11.78 3.49
CA LEU A 91 2.64 10.45 2.87
C LEU A 91 2.05 9.35 3.76
N GLU A 92 2.31 9.39 5.06
CA GLU A 92 1.75 8.41 6.00
C GLU A 92 0.23 8.58 6.13
N ASP A 93 -0.27 9.82 6.20
CA ASP A 93 -1.69 10.14 6.25
C ASP A 93 -2.39 9.65 4.96
N GLU A 94 -1.82 9.91 3.77
CA GLU A 94 -2.32 9.42 2.49
C GLU A 94 -2.32 7.89 2.41
N ARG A 95 -1.25 7.25 2.91
CA ARG A 95 -1.15 5.79 2.98
C ARG A 95 -2.28 5.22 3.83
N LEU A 96 -2.49 5.76 5.04
CA LEU A 96 -3.54 5.31 5.97
C LEU A 96 -4.93 5.52 5.35
N LEU A 97 -5.20 6.69 4.79
CA LEU A 97 -6.46 6.98 4.08
C LEU A 97 -6.72 5.99 2.95
N SER A 98 -5.70 5.63 2.17
CA SER A 98 -5.84 4.65 1.08
C SER A 98 -6.22 3.24 1.57
N TYR A 99 -5.79 2.87 2.78
CA TYR A 99 -6.15 1.59 3.41
C TYR A 99 -7.58 1.62 3.91
N GLU A 100 -7.99 2.70 4.58
CA GLU A 100 -9.36 2.89 5.04
C GLU A 100 -10.35 2.90 3.88
N MET A 101 -10.06 3.63 2.80
CA MET A 101 -10.89 3.64 1.60
C MET A 101 -11.06 2.27 0.97
N ARG A 102 -9.98 1.46 0.92
CA ARG A 102 -10.05 0.09 0.40
C ARG A 102 -10.90 -0.82 1.27
N ALA A 103 -10.78 -0.72 2.59
CA ALA A 103 -11.62 -1.47 3.52
C ALA A 103 -13.11 -1.09 3.34
N LEU A 104 -13.42 0.21 3.28
CA LEU A 104 -14.78 0.69 3.04
C LEU A 104 -15.36 0.21 1.70
N GLN A 105 -14.55 0.17 0.63
CA GLN A 105 -14.98 -0.37 -0.65
C GLN A 105 -15.32 -1.87 -0.58
N GLN A 106 -14.53 -2.65 0.15
CA GLN A 106 -14.81 -4.09 0.35
C GLN A 106 -16.08 -4.30 1.16
N ASP A 107 -16.27 -3.53 2.23
CA ASP A 107 -17.48 -3.60 3.07
C ASP A 107 -18.73 -3.21 2.26
N MET A 108 -18.65 -2.14 1.47
CA MET A 108 -19.74 -1.71 0.61
C MET A 108 -20.08 -2.77 -0.46
N GLY A 109 -19.06 -3.41 -1.05
CA GLY A 109 -19.25 -4.53 -1.98
C GLY A 109 -19.94 -5.74 -1.32
N SER A 110 -19.58 -6.03 -0.07
CA SER A 110 -20.20 -7.09 0.73
C SER A 110 -21.67 -6.78 1.05
N CYS A 111 -21.97 -5.53 1.44
CA CYS A 111 -23.34 -5.06 1.66
C CYS A 111 -24.20 -5.15 0.40
N LEU A 112 -23.66 -4.73 -0.76
CA LEU A 112 -24.34 -4.84 -2.05
C LEU A 112 -24.68 -6.29 -2.40
N THR A 113 -23.77 -7.23 -2.12
CA THR A 113 -24.02 -8.66 -2.32
C THR A 113 -25.17 -9.14 -1.45
N LYS A 114 -25.16 -8.81 -0.14
CA LYS A 114 -26.24 -9.19 0.78
C LYS A 114 -27.60 -8.60 0.38
N ILE A 115 -27.64 -7.36 -0.09
CA ILE A 115 -28.88 -6.73 -0.57
C ILE A 115 -29.45 -7.52 -1.76
N LYS A 116 -28.60 -7.90 -2.72
CA LYS A 116 -29.03 -8.71 -3.87
C LYS A 116 -29.57 -10.08 -3.46
N GLU A 117 -28.95 -10.73 -2.48
CA GLU A 117 -29.42 -12.01 -1.94
C GLU A 117 -30.79 -11.86 -1.27
N ILE A 118 -31.00 -10.80 -0.47
CA ILE A 118 -32.29 -10.52 0.15
C ILE A 118 -33.37 -10.29 -0.92
N GLN A 119 -33.09 -9.48 -1.93
CA GLN A 119 -34.02 -9.22 -3.03
C GLN A 119 -34.40 -10.49 -3.80
N ALA A 120 -33.42 -11.37 -4.05
CA ALA A 120 -33.69 -12.66 -4.69
C ALA A 120 -34.59 -13.56 -3.82
N ASN A 121 -34.34 -13.58 -2.51
CA ASN A 121 -35.15 -14.35 -1.56
C ASN A 121 -36.58 -13.80 -1.43
N GLU A 122 -36.75 -12.48 -1.46
CA GLU A 122 -38.08 -11.84 -1.48
C GLU A 122 -38.85 -12.21 -2.75
N ALA A 123 -38.24 -12.08 -3.92
CA ALA A 123 -38.86 -12.47 -5.19
C ALA A 123 -39.32 -13.95 -5.19
N GLN A 124 -38.51 -14.85 -4.62
CA GLN A 124 -38.87 -16.26 -4.50
C GLN A 124 -40.03 -16.49 -3.51
N ARG A 125 -40.10 -15.72 -2.42
CA ARG A 125 -41.22 -15.77 -1.47
C ARG A 125 -42.50 -15.28 -2.11
N ASP A 126 -42.45 -14.17 -2.84
CA ASP A 126 -43.62 -13.63 -3.55
C ASP A 126 -44.14 -14.62 -4.59
N GLU A 127 -43.27 -15.30 -5.33
CA GLU A 127 -43.67 -16.34 -6.27
C GLU A 127 -44.41 -17.50 -5.57
N LYS A 128 -43.91 -17.93 -4.39
CA LYS A 128 -44.57 -18.99 -3.59
C LYS A 128 -45.93 -18.53 -3.06
N ILE A 129 -46.03 -17.30 -2.55
CA ILE A 129 -47.29 -16.73 -2.06
C ILE A 129 -48.31 -16.66 -3.19
N ASN A 130 -47.93 -16.16 -4.37
CA ASN A 130 -48.81 -16.07 -5.53
C ASN A 130 -49.30 -17.45 -5.99
N LYS A 131 -48.45 -18.48 -5.95
CA LYS A 131 -48.87 -19.86 -6.23
C LYS A 131 -49.89 -20.38 -5.23
N ILE A 132 -49.71 -20.11 -3.94
CA ILE A 132 -50.65 -20.52 -2.89
C ILE A 132 -52.00 -19.80 -3.07
N LEU A 133 -52.00 -18.49 -3.31
CA LEU A 133 -53.21 -17.72 -3.55
C LEU A 133 -54.00 -18.27 -4.76
N ALA A 134 -53.31 -18.53 -5.88
CA ALA A 134 -53.94 -19.12 -7.06
C ALA A 134 -54.55 -20.51 -6.80
N LEU A 135 -53.93 -21.33 -5.94
CA LEU A 135 -54.49 -22.63 -5.54
C LEU A 135 -55.74 -22.47 -4.65
N LEU A 136 -55.72 -21.52 -3.71
CA LEU A 136 -56.88 -21.22 -2.86
C LEU A 136 -58.06 -20.71 -3.67
N GLU A 137 -57.83 -19.82 -4.63
CA GLU A 137 -58.88 -19.31 -5.53
C GLU A 137 -59.52 -20.42 -6.38
N ARG A 138 -58.72 -21.38 -6.86
CA ARG A 138 -59.23 -22.54 -7.60
C ARG A 138 -60.08 -23.46 -6.72
N ASN A 139 -59.63 -23.72 -5.50
CA ASN A 139 -60.34 -24.57 -4.55
C ASN A 139 -61.66 -23.95 -4.10
N ALA A 140 -61.71 -22.62 -3.91
CA ALA A 140 -62.95 -21.92 -3.56
C ALA A 140 -64.01 -22.05 -4.67
N LYS A 141 -63.62 -21.85 -5.93
CA LYS A 141 -64.54 -22.03 -7.08
C LYS A 141 -65.09 -23.46 -7.20
N THR A 142 -64.26 -24.46 -6.93
CA THR A 142 -64.69 -25.87 -6.99
C THR A 142 -65.60 -26.28 -5.84
N GLN A 143 -65.62 -25.55 -4.73
CA GLN A 143 -66.57 -25.79 -3.63
C GLN A 143 -67.94 -25.15 -3.89
N ASP A 144 -67.99 -23.95 -4.48
CA ASP A 144 -69.24 -23.30 -4.88
C ASP A 144 -69.98 -24.13 -5.95
N ASP A 145 -69.26 -24.66 -6.96
CA ASP A 145 -69.86 -25.48 -8.03
C ASP A 145 -70.47 -26.82 -7.52
N ASN A 146 -70.10 -27.28 -6.33
CA ASN A 146 -70.62 -28.52 -5.73
C ASN A 146 -71.77 -28.31 -4.73
N GLN A 147 -72.11 -27.07 -4.38
CA GLN A 147 -73.27 -26.76 -3.50
C GLN A 147 -74.56 -26.50 -4.30
N ASP A 148 -74.47 -26.26 -5.61
CA ASP A 148 -75.60 -25.99 -6.51
C ASP A 148 -76.10 -27.24 -7.28
N THR A 149 -75.67 -28.45 -6.90
CA THR A 149 -76.13 -29.75 -7.44
C THR A 149 -76.74 -30.63 -6.37
#